data_AF-A0A1Q7KWW7-F1
#
_entry.id   AF-A0A1Q7KWW7-F1
#
_cell.length_a   1.000
_cell.length_b   1.000
_cell.length_c   1.000
_cell.angle_alpha   90.00
_cell.angle_beta   90.00
_cell.angle_gamma   90.00
#
_symmetry.space_group_name_H-M   'P 1'
#
loop_
_entity.id
_entity.type
_entity.pdbx_description
1 polymer ?
#
loop_
_entity_poly.entity_id
_entity_poly.type
_entity_poly.pdbx_seq_one_letter_code
_entity_poly.pdbx_strand_id
1 'polypeptide(L)'
;MSADREEIRWKLGLLLDSFTNTMEYHEGERSKIEETYDKIERTITEARNNWLAGIAFGIGTWISLIAIGYAPKEQAWYIIIGMVIGFAIFIGTNTHMGKLFVKFRVLDDKYEQDMLDLMRLKGWLQGRSMREDVTLQQIVLLVIFFSVFTKVISYEMEHLGHRILKLEKPKKEDFQQWYESAKTNLNNFQILGLKEECKRIESFIKEFEVNDKHHETVKI
;
A
#
# COMPACT_ATOMS: atom_id res chain seq x y z
N MET A 1 -4.80 44.65 -9.44
CA MET A 1 -4.37 43.27 -9.76
C MET A 1 -4.95 42.93 -11.12
N SER A 2 -4.19 42.33 -12.05
CA SER A 2 -4.73 41.91 -13.34
C SER A 2 -5.63 40.67 -13.17
N ALA A 3 -6.67 40.53 -14.01
CA ALA A 3 -7.59 39.39 -14.00
C ALA A 3 -6.84 38.04 -14.10
N ASP A 4 -5.80 37.98 -14.95
CA ASP A 4 -4.93 36.80 -15.09
C ASP A 4 -4.29 36.38 -13.76
N ARG A 5 -3.90 37.33 -12.91
CA ARG A 5 -3.23 37.03 -11.63
C ARG A 5 -4.17 36.38 -10.62
N GLU A 6 -5.44 36.74 -10.67
CA GLU A 6 -6.47 36.17 -9.80
C GLU A 6 -6.86 34.76 -10.27
N GLU A 7 -6.96 34.55 -11.59
CA GLU A 7 -7.16 33.23 -12.19
C GLU A 7 -6.00 32.26 -11.86
N ILE A 8 -4.76 32.75 -11.93
CA ILE A 8 -3.56 32.00 -11.57
C ILE A 8 -3.62 31.52 -10.11
N ARG A 9 -3.94 32.43 -9.18
CA ARG A 9 -4.05 32.09 -7.75
C ARG A 9 -5.17 31.09 -7.49
N TRP A 10 -6.33 31.27 -8.13
CA TRP A 10 -7.46 30.37 -8.00
C TRP A 10 -7.12 28.94 -8.50
N LYS A 11 -6.49 28.80 -9.67
CA LYS A 11 -6.05 27.50 -10.21
C LYS A 11 -5.03 26.80 -9.32
N LEU A 12 -4.09 27.56 -8.74
CA LEU A 12 -3.12 27.03 -7.79
C LEU A 12 -3.77 26.63 -6.45
N GLY A 13 -4.78 27.37 -6.00
CA GLY A 13 -5.61 27.01 -4.85
C GLY A 13 -6.30 25.66 -5.07
N LEU A 14 -6.99 25.49 -6.20
CA LEU A 14 -7.65 24.22 -6.55
C LEU A 14 -6.66 23.03 -6.60
N LEU A 15 -5.43 23.26 -7.06
CA LEU A 15 -4.40 22.23 -7.05
C LEU A 15 -3.95 21.85 -5.63
N LEU A 16 -3.76 22.83 -4.74
CA LEU A 16 -3.39 22.58 -3.35
C LEU A 16 -4.50 21.83 -2.60
N ASP A 17 -5.77 22.13 -2.91
CA ASP A 17 -6.93 21.41 -2.37
C ASP A 17 -6.96 19.98 -2.90
N SER A 18 -6.74 19.79 -4.21
CA SER A 18 -6.64 18.45 -4.82
C SER A 18 -5.51 17.61 -4.22
N PHE A 19 -4.37 18.23 -3.89
CA PHE A 19 -3.27 17.57 -3.18
C PHE A 19 -3.70 17.12 -1.79
N THR A 20 -4.38 17.99 -1.06
CA THR A 20 -4.83 17.71 0.30
C THR A 20 -5.83 16.55 0.30
N ASN A 21 -6.81 16.57 -0.61
CA ASN A 21 -7.76 15.46 -0.79
C ASN A 21 -7.05 14.15 -1.16
N THR A 22 -6.01 14.22 -1.99
CA THR A 22 -5.23 13.03 -2.38
C THR A 22 -4.45 12.47 -1.20
N MET A 23 -3.83 13.33 -0.40
CA MET A 23 -3.13 12.93 0.82
C MET A 23 -4.10 12.28 1.82
N GLU A 24 -5.25 12.91 2.06
CA GLU A 24 -6.30 12.35 2.94
C GLU A 24 -6.81 10.99 2.44
N TYR A 25 -7.00 10.83 1.12
CA TYR A 25 -7.35 9.55 0.54
C TYR A 25 -6.29 8.48 0.83
N HIS A 26 -5.01 8.79 0.63
CA HIS A 26 -3.93 7.85 0.89
C HIS A 26 -3.74 7.54 2.38
N GLU A 27 -3.90 8.52 3.26
CA GLU A 27 -3.93 8.30 4.72
C GLU A 27 -5.10 7.40 5.11
N GLY A 28 -6.27 7.60 4.51
CA GLY A 28 -7.42 6.72 4.70
C GLY A 28 -7.17 5.29 4.24
N GLU A 29 -6.54 5.09 3.08
CA GLU A 29 -6.16 3.76 2.59
C GLU A 29 -5.11 3.09 3.49
N ARG A 30 -4.10 3.85 3.95
CA ARG A 30 -3.11 3.37 4.93
C ARG A 30 -3.80 2.91 6.22
N SER A 31 -4.72 3.71 6.77
CA SER A 31 -5.47 3.38 7.99
C SER A 31 -6.30 2.09 7.82
N LYS A 32 -6.92 1.87 6.66
CA LYS A 32 -7.66 0.62 6.39
C LYS A 32 -6.76 -0.61 6.34
N ILE A 33 -5.55 -0.45 5.79
CA ILE A 33 -4.55 -1.52 5.73
C ILE A 33 -4.06 -1.86 7.14
N GLU A 34 -3.79 -0.84 7.97
CA GLU A 34 -3.44 -1.02 9.39
C GLU A 34 -4.57 -1.72 10.17
N GLU A 35 -5.82 -1.29 10.01
CA GLU A 35 -6.98 -1.95 10.64
C GLU A 35 -7.11 -3.41 10.19
N THR A 36 -6.86 -3.69 8.91
CA THR A 36 -6.91 -5.05 8.37
C THR A 36 -5.80 -5.90 8.96
N TYR A 37 -4.59 -5.36 9.08
CA TYR A 37 -3.46 -6.02 9.73
C TYR A 37 -3.79 -6.36 11.18
N ASP A 38 -4.25 -5.38 11.97
CA ASP A 38 -4.62 -5.55 13.37
C ASP A 38 -5.69 -6.64 13.55
N LYS A 39 -6.68 -6.66 12.67
CA LYS A 39 -7.74 -7.67 12.69
C LYS A 39 -7.21 -9.07 12.41
N ILE A 40 -6.32 -9.20 11.41
CA ILE A 40 -5.69 -10.49 11.09
C ILE A 40 -4.78 -10.94 12.24
N GLU A 41 -3.99 -10.03 12.80
CA GLU A 41 -3.11 -10.31 13.94
C GLU A 41 -3.89 -10.79 15.16
N ARG A 42 -4.98 -10.10 15.53
CA ARG A 42 -5.86 -10.52 16.62
C ARG A 42 -6.45 -11.90 16.36
N THR A 43 -7.01 -12.11 15.16
CA THR A 43 -7.63 -13.40 14.80
C THR A 43 -6.66 -14.56 14.89
N ILE A 44 -5.44 -14.37 14.37
CA ILE A 44 -4.40 -15.41 14.40
C ILE A 44 -3.89 -15.63 15.84
N THR A 45 -3.75 -14.56 16.61
CA THR A 45 -3.32 -14.63 18.02
C THR A 45 -4.36 -15.33 18.90
N GLU A 46 -5.64 -15.04 18.71
CA GLU A 46 -6.75 -15.71 19.38
C GLU A 46 -6.79 -17.20 19.03
N ALA A 47 -6.70 -17.54 17.74
CA ALA A 47 -6.63 -18.93 17.30
C ALA A 47 -5.44 -19.66 17.93
N ARG A 48 -4.26 -19.04 17.95
CA ARG A 48 -3.05 -19.58 18.60
C ARG A 48 -3.28 -19.81 20.09
N ASN A 49 -3.82 -18.82 20.80
CA ASN A 49 -4.04 -18.90 22.24
C ASN A 49 -5.09 -19.97 22.59
N ASN A 50 -6.15 -20.11 21.79
CA ASN A 50 -7.15 -21.17 21.95
C ASN A 50 -6.54 -22.56 21.75
N TRP A 51 -5.69 -22.73 20.73
CA TRP A 51 -4.96 -23.99 20.52
C TRP A 51 -4.01 -24.31 21.68
N LEU A 52 -3.22 -23.33 22.13
CA LEU A 52 -2.33 -23.50 23.28
C LEU A 52 -3.10 -23.82 24.56
N ALA A 53 -4.26 -23.20 24.79
CA ALA A 53 -5.13 -23.48 25.92
C ALA A 53 -5.71 -24.91 25.85
N GLY A 54 -6.15 -25.36 24.68
CA GLY A 54 -6.63 -26.73 24.47
C GLY A 54 -5.55 -27.78 24.72
N ILE A 55 -4.31 -27.50 24.30
CA ILE A 55 -3.15 -28.37 24.56
C ILE A 55 -2.79 -28.36 26.04
N ALA A 56 -2.77 -27.20 26.69
CA ALA A 56 -2.51 -27.08 28.13
C ALA A 56 -3.57 -27.84 28.96
N PHE A 57 -4.85 -27.75 28.57
CA PHE A 57 -5.93 -28.51 29.18
C PHE A 57 -5.75 -30.02 28.99
N GLY A 58 -5.42 -30.46 27.77
CA GLY A 58 -5.14 -31.87 27.46
C GLY A 58 -3.97 -32.41 28.29
N ILE A 59 -2.86 -31.68 28.35
CA ILE A 59 -1.69 -32.02 29.17
C ILE A 59 -2.08 -32.11 30.65
N GLY A 60 -2.70 -31.06 31.20
CA GLY A 60 -3.06 -30.99 32.63
C GLY A 60 -4.01 -32.11 33.04
N THR A 61 -5.00 -32.43 32.21
CA THR A 61 -6.00 -33.46 32.50
C THR A 61 -5.39 -34.86 32.37
N TRP A 62 -4.70 -35.16 31.26
CA TRP A 62 -4.17 -36.49 31.00
C TRP A 62 -2.97 -36.84 31.88
N ILE A 63 -2.06 -35.90 32.17
CA ILE A 63 -0.97 -36.14 33.11
C ILE A 63 -1.52 -36.45 34.50
N SER A 64 -2.55 -35.71 34.95
CA SER A 64 -3.19 -35.96 36.24
C SER A 64 -3.84 -37.34 36.30
N LEU A 65 -4.56 -37.75 35.23
CA LEU A 65 -5.19 -39.07 35.14
C LEU A 65 -4.18 -40.23 35.13
N ILE A 66 -3.03 -40.05 34.46
CA ILE A 66 -1.93 -41.03 34.48
C ILE A 66 -1.28 -41.08 35.88
N ALA A 67 -1.08 -39.93 36.52
CA ALA A 67 -0.44 -39.84 37.83
C ALA A 67 -1.25 -40.53 38.94
N ILE A 68 -2.58 -40.45 38.88
CA ILE A 68 -3.48 -41.12 39.83
C ILE A 68 -3.82 -42.57 39.44
N GLY A 69 -3.22 -43.09 38.36
CA GLY A 69 -3.38 -44.48 37.92
C GLY A 69 -4.70 -44.81 37.22
N TYR A 70 -5.49 -43.81 36.84
CA TYR A 70 -6.78 -43.98 36.16
C TYR A 70 -6.62 -44.22 34.65
N ALA A 71 -5.49 -43.82 34.06
CA ALA A 71 -5.16 -44.03 32.65
C ALA A 71 -3.85 -44.84 32.50
N PRO A 72 -3.75 -45.75 31.51
CA PRO A 72 -2.56 -46.54 31.28
C PRO A 72 -1.38 -45.67 30.82
N LYS A 73 -0.18 -45.91 31.38
CA LYS A 73 1.06 -45.19 31.04
C LYS A 73 1.42 -45.29 29.56
N GLU A 74 0.98 -46.35 28.91
CA GLU A 74 1.09 -46.57 27.46
C GLU A 74 0.34 -45.52 26.62
N GLN A 75 -0.48 -44.65 27.22
CA GLN A 75 -1.12 -43.52 26.54
C GLN A 75 -0.33 -42.20 26.67
N ALA A 76 0.79 -42.18 27.41
CA ALA A 76 1.63 -40.99 27.58
C ALA A 76 2.23 -40.48 26.25
N TRP A 77 2.40 -41.35 25.26
CA TRP A 77 2.88 -40.93 23.93
C TRP A 77 1.90 -40.00 23.21
N TYR A 78 0.58 -40.11 23.45
CA TYR A 78 -0.40 -39.17 22.89
C TYR A 78 -0.20 -37.74 23.42
N ILE A 79 0.25 -37.61 24.66
CA ILE A 79 0.56 -36.32 25.28
C ILE A 79 1.82 -35.72 24.64
N ILE A 80 2.85 -36.54 24.41
CA ILE A 80 4.08 -36.13 23.71
C ILE A 80 3.75 -35.68 22.28
N ILE A 81 2.93 -36.45 21.55
CA ILE A 81 2.49 -36.06 20.21
C ILE A 81 1.70 -34.75 20.23
N GLY A 82 0.79 -34.57 21.19
CA GLY A 82 0.04 -33.33 21.36
C GLY A 82 0.96 -32.12 21.58
N MET A 83 2.02 -32.27 22.38
CA MET A 83 3.03 -31.21 22.58
C MET A 83 3.80 -30.89 21.29
N VAL A 84 4.25 -31.92 20.55
CA VAL A 84 4.99 -31.73 19.29
C VAL A 84 4.12 -31.04 18.24
N ILE A 85 2.85 -31.46 18.09
CA ILE A 85 1.89 -30.81 17.20
C ILE A 85 1.66 -29.36 17.62
N GLY A 86 1.47 -29.10 18.92
CA GLY A 86 1.31 -27.74 19.44
C GLY A 86 2.48 -26.83 19.15
N PHE A 87 3.70 -27.34 19.34
CA PHE A 87 4.93 -26.60 19.06
C PHE A 87 5.10 -26.34 17.56
N ALA A 88 4.77 -27.31 16.71
CA ALA A 88 4.77 -27.14 15.26
C ALA A 88 3.76 -26.08 14.79
N ILE A 89 2.53 -26.09 15.34
CA ILE A 89 1.51 -25.06 15.08
C ILE A 89 2.03 -23.70 15.55
N PHE A 90 2.55 -23.59 16.77
CA PHE A 90 3.09 -22.34 17.32
C PHE A 90 4.18 -21.74 16.42
N ILE A 91 5.16 -22.55 16.00
CA ILE A 91 6.22 -22.11 15.08
C ILE A 91 5.63 -21.71 13.73
N GLY A 92 4.75 -22.54 13.17
CA GLY A 92 4.11 -22.29 11.87
C GLY A 92 3.35 -20.96 11.86
N THR A 93 2.54 -20.71 12.89
CA THR A 93 1.76 -19.49 13.04
C THR A 93 2.65 -18.26 13.23
N ASN A 94 3.68 -18.31 14.09
CA ASN A 94 4.59 -17.18 14.26
C ASN A 94 5.42 -16.89 13.01
N THR A 95 5.83 -17.93 12.28
CA THR A 95 6.55 -17.76 11.00
C THR A 95 5.64 -17.14 9.94
N HIS A 96 4.37 -17.55 9.89
CA HIS A 96 3.39 -16.96 8.98
C HIS A 96 3.12 -15.49 9.32
N MET A 97 2.90 -15.19 10.61
CA MET A 97 2.73 -13.83 11.13
C MET A 97 3.94 -12.94 10.82
N GLY A 98 5.17 -13.43 11.06
CA GLY A 98 6.38 -12.69 10.73
C GLY A 98 6.49 -12.36 9.24
N LYS A 99 6.15 -13.31 8.36
CA LYS A 99 6.11 -13.06 6.90
C LYS A 99 5.04 -12.04 6.51
N LEU A 100 3.87 -12.11 7.14
CA LEU A 100 2.78 -11.18 6.91
C LEU A 100 3.19 -9.77 7.36
N PHE A 101 3.76 -9.63 8.57
CA PHE A 101 4.26 -8.38 9.12
C PHE A 101 5.30 -7.71 8.20
N VAL A 102 6.29 -8.47 7.71
CA VAL A 102 7.28 -7.92 6.77
C VAL A 102 6.62 -7.38 5.50
N LYS A 103 5.62 -8.10 4.97
CA LYS A 103 4.85 -7.67 3.80
C LYS A 103 4.07 -6.38 4.06
N PHE A 104 3.39 -6.29 5.20
CA PHE A 104 2.66 -5.08 5.60
C PHE A 104 3.60 -3.90 5.79
N ARG A 105 4.75 -4.10 6.45
CA ARG A 105 5.74 -3.05 6.66
C ARG A 105 6.29 -2.48 5.35
N VAL A 106 6.56 -3.31 4.35
CA VAL A 106 6.99 -2.82 3.03
C VAL A 106 5.93 -1.93 2.38
N LEU A 107 4.66 -2.26 2.55
CA LEU A 107 3.56 -1.47 2.03
C LEU A 107 3.44 -0.15 2.81
N ASP A 108 3.50 -0.20 4.14
CA ASP A 108 3.42 0.97 5.02
C ASP A 108 4.57 1.96 4.80
N ASP A 109 5.81 1.46 4.74
CA ASP A 109 7.01 2.25 4.44
C ASP A 109 6.86 2.97 3.07
N LYS A 110 6.22 2.31 2.10
CA LYS A 110 5.94 2.93 0.79
C LYS A 110 4.86 4.01 0.88
N TYR A 111 3.78 3.80 1.64
CA TYR A 111 2.77 4.83 1.91
C TYR A 111 3.39 6.07 2.55
N GLU A 112 4.25 5.88 3.55
CA GLU A 112 4.95 6.97 4.21
C GLU A 112 5.86 7.73 3.23
N GLN A 113 6.65 7.00 2.43
CA GLN A 113 7.53 7.62 1.43
C GLN A 113 6.74 8.45 0.40
N ASP A 114 5.63 7.92 -0.11
CA ASP A 114 4.83 8.61 -1.11
C ASP A 114 4.07 9.82 -0.52
N MET A 115 3.69 9.77 0.76
CA MET A 115 3.22 10.95 1.50
C MET A 115 4.27 12.03 1.63
N LEU A 116 5.52 11.66 1.94
CA LEU A 116 6.63 12.62 2.00
C LEU A 116 6.88 13.28 0.63
N ASP A 117 6.82 12.51 -0.46
CA ASP A 117 6.95 13.03 -1.81
C ASP A 117 5.82 14.01 -2.16
N LEU A 118 4.56 13.67 -1.83
CA LEU A 118 3.41 14.56 -2.03
C LEU A 118 3.49 15.84 -1.18
N MET A 119 3.93 15.74 0.07
CA MET A 119 4.16 16.91 0.94
C MET A 119 5.24 17.83 0.37
N ARG A 120 6.35 17.25 -0.11
CA ARG A 120 7.44 18.01 -0.74
C ARG A 120 6.94 18.77 -1.95
N LEU A 121 6.16 18.12 -2.81
CA LEU A 121 5.58 18.74 -3.99
C LEU A 121 4.55 19.82 -3.66
N LYS A 122 3.71 19.60 -2.64
CA LYS A 122 2.79 20.62 -2.12
C LYS A 122 3.56 21.86 -1.66
N GLY A 123 4.64 21.69 -0.90
CA GLY A 123 5.50 22.79 -0.45
C GLY A 123 6.17 23.51 -1.62
N TRP A 124 6.68 22.77 -2.61
CA TRP A 124 7.26 23.35 -3.83
C TRP A 124 6.21 24.15 -4.62
N LEU A 125 4.99 23.64 -4.75
CA LEU A 125 3.87 24.30 -5.43
C LEU A 125 3.45 25.58 -4.70
N GLN A 126 3.37 25.53 -3.37
CA GLN A 126 3.09 26.71 -2.55
C GLN A 126 4.18 27.78 -2.71
N GLY A 127 5.45 27.39 -2.83
CA GLY A 127 6.53 28.33 -3.16
C GLY A 127 6.37 28.94 -4.55
N ARG A 128 5.94 28.15 -5.54
CA ARG A 128 5.65 28.65 -6.89
C ARG A 128 4.45 29.59 -6.94
N SER A 129 3.43 29.39 -6.11
CA SER A 129 2.23 30.26 -6.11
C SER A 129 2.46 31.67 -5.59
N MET A 130 3.54 31.87 -4.84
CA MET A 130 3.96 33.19 -4.36
C MET A 130 4.82 33.97 -5.37
N ARG A 131 5.31 33.31 -6.42
CA ARG A 131 6.17 33.94 -7.42
C ARG A 131 5.36 34.73 -8.45
N GLU A 132 5.86 35.91 -8.81
CA GLU A 132 5.19 36.80 -9.77
C GLU A 132 5.52 36.50 -11.23
N ASP A 133 6.55 35.69 -11.50
CA ASP A 133 7.04 35.36 -12.84
C ASP A 133 6.41 34.10 -13.45
N VAL A 134 5.42 33.49 -12.77
CA VAL A 134 4.73 32.30 -13.24
C VAL A 134 3.69 32.65 -14.30
N THR A 135 3.79 32.01 -15.46
CA THR A 135 2.86 32.25 -16.57
C THR A 135 1.63 31.33 -16.52
N LEU A 136 0.53 31.74 -17.15
CA LEU A 136 -0.69 30.94 -17.23
C LEU A 136 -0.45 29.56 -17.88
N GLN A 137 0.40 29.49 -18.91
CA GLN A 137 0.78 28.23 -19.56
C GLN A 137 1.52 27.28 -18.61
N GLN A 138 2.43 27.81 -17.78
CA GLN A 138 3.12 27.00 -16.77
C GLN A 138 2.14 26.43 -15.76
N ILE A 139 1.08 27.16 -15.40
CA ILE A 139 0.08 26.68 -14.46
C ILE A 139 -0.77 25.57 -15.07
N VAL A 140 -1.20 25.70 -16.32
CA VAL A 140 -1.90 24.61 -17.01
C VAL A 140 -1.04 23.34 -17.02
N LEU A 141 0.25 23.49 -17.34
CA LEU A 141 1.18 22.37 -17.32
C LEU A 141 1.36 21.76 -15.92
N LEU A 142 1.42 22.60 -14.88
CA LEU A 142 1.47 22.16 -13.49
C LEU A 142 0.20 21.41 -13.09
N VAL A 143 -0.98 21.88 -13.49
CA VAL A 143 -2.25 21.20 -13.22
C VAL A 143 -2.21 19.78 -13.78
N ILE A 144 -1.88 19.65 -15.07
CA ILE A 144 -1.82 18.36 -15.75
C ILE A 144 -0.77 17.46 -15.09
N PHE A 145 0.42 18.00 -14.82
CA PHE A 145 1.51 17.28 -14.18
C PHE A 145 1.08 16.69 -12.83
N PHE A 146 0.48 17.49 -11.96
CA PHE A 146 0.12 17.02 -10.63
C PHE A 146 -1.03 16.03 -10.67
N SER A 147 -2.04 16.23 -11.52
CA SER A 147 -3.11 15.24 -11.68
C SER A 147 -2.60 13.90 -12.21
N VAL A 148 -1.61 13.91 -13.12
CA VAL A 148 -0.94 12.69 -13.56
C VAL A 148 -0.14 12.08 -12.42
N PHE A 149 0.68 12.88 -11.73
CA PHE A 149 1.58 12.38 -10.70
C PHE A 149 0.85 11.72 -9.53
N THR A 150 -0.23 12.33 -9.04
CA THR A 150 -1.06 11.74 -7.97
C THR A 150 -1.61 10.38 -8.38
N LYS A 151 -2.04 10.25 -9.64
CA LYS A 151 -2.57 8.98 -10.17
C LYS A 151 -1.50 7.93 -10.41
N VAL A 152 -0.28 8.35 -10.75
CA VAL A 152 0.89 7.45 -10.77
C VAL A 152 1.14 6.86 -9.39
N ILE A 153 1.09 7.68 -8.33
CA ILE A 153 1.22 7.17 -6.95
C ILE A 153 0.10 6.17 -6.63
N SER A 154 -1.15 6.51 -6.93
CA SER A 154 -2.28 5.58 -6.71
C SER A 154 -2.06 4.25 -7.43
N TYR A 155 -1.63 4.28 -8.70
CA TYR A 155 -1.32 3.07 -9.47
C TYR A 155 -0.22 2.23 -8.82
N GLU A 156 0.90 2.85 -8.43
CA GLU A 156 2.02 2.15 -7.80
C GLU A 156 1.60 1.47 -6.49
N MET A 157 0.75 2.13 -5.69
CA MET A 157 0.21 1.58 -4.45
C MET A 157 -0.70 0.39 -4.70
N GLU A 158 -1.67 0.52 -5.60
CA GLU A 158 -2.57 -0.58 -5.95
C GLU A 158 -1.80 -1.78 -6.51
N HIS A 159 -0.80 -1.52 -7.36
CA HIS A 159 0.04 -2.56 -7.92
C HIS A 159 0.92 -3.25 -6.87
N LEU A 160 1.46 -2.48 -5.90
CA LEU A 160 2.24 -3.02 -4.79
C LEU A 160 1.36 -3.84 -3.84
N GLY A 161 0.18 -3.32 -3.49
CA GLY A 161 -0.83 -4.00 -2.67
C GLY A 161 -1.27 -5.33 -3.29
N HIS A 162 -1.55 -5.35 -4.60
CA HIS A 162 -1.82 -6.58 -5.33
C HIS A 162 -0.65 -7.58 -5.27
N ARG A 163 0.58 -7.13 -5.51
CA ARG A 163 1.77 -8.02 -5.52
C ARG A 163 2.04 -8.64 -4.15
N ILE A 164 1.96 -7.85 -3.09
CA ILE A 164 2.38 -8.23 -1.73
C ILE A 164 1.25 -8.95 -0.97
N LEU A 165 0.06 -8.35 -0.96
CA LEU A 165 -1.09 -8.76 -0.16
C LEU A 165 -2.18 -9.48 -0.98
N LYS A 166 -2.02 -9.60 -2.30
CA LYS A 166 -3.02 -10.22 -3.19
C LYS A 166 -4.38 -9.52 -3.16
N LEU A 167 -4.36 -8.19 -2.98
CA LEU A 167 -5.52 -7.32 -3.14
C LEU A 167 -6.02 -7.32 -4.60
N GLU A 168 -7.15 -6.66 -4.86
CA GLU A 168 -7.68 -6.51 -6.22
C GLU A 168 -6.62 -5.87 -7.14
N LYS A 169 -6.53 -6.37 -8.37
CA LYS A 169 -5.58 -5.83 -9.35
C LYS A 169 -6.08 -4.45 -9.81
N PRO A 170 -5.20 -3.44 -9.98
CA PRO A 170 -5.59 -2.15 -10.54
C PRO A 170 -6.27 -2.34 -11.89
N LYS A 171 -7.46 -1.76 -12.05
CA LYS A 171 -8.24 -1.80 -13.30
C LYS A 171 -7.62 -0.81 -14.28
N LYS A 172 -7.28 -1.27 -15.48
CA LYS A 172 -6.59 -0.43 -16.46
C LYS A 172 -7.44 0.77 -16.89
N GLU A 173 -8.75 0.56 -16.98
CA GLU A 173 -9.72 1.57 -17.38
C GLU A 173 -9.64 2.81 -16.48
N ASP A 174 -9.36 2.63 -15.19
CA ASP A 174 -9.26 3.71 -14.20
C ASP A 174 -8.00 4.57 -14.40
N PHE A 175 -6.98 4.03 -15.09
CA PHE A 175 -5.68 4.68 -15.30
C PHE A 175 -5.41 5.09 -16.75
N GLN A 176 -6.20 4.62 -17.72
CA GLN A 176 -5.95 4.83 -19.16
C GLN A 176 -5.83 6.32 -19.52
N GLN A 177 -6.76 7.16 -19.03
CA GLN A 177 -6.74 8.59 -19.32
C GLN A 177 -5.45 9.27 -18.79
N TRP A 178 -4.98 8.85 -17.62
CA TRP A 178 -3.78 9.40 -16.99
C TRP A 178 -2.51 8.94 -17.71
N TYR A 179 -2.49 7.70 -18.18
CA TYR A 179 -1.44 7.18 -19.06
C TYR A 179 -1.33 7.99 -20.36
N GLU A 180 -2.43 8.20 -21.09
CA GLU A 180 -2.41 8.98 -22.34
C GLU A 180 -1.97 10.43 -22.10
N SER A 181 -2.45 11.03 -21.00
CA SER A 181 -2.04 12.37 -20.59
C SER A 181 -0.55 12.45 -20.25
N ALA A 182 -0.03 11.47 -19.51
CA ALA A 182 1.39 11.37 -19.16
C ALA A 182 2.26 11.25 -20.41
N LYS A 183 1.89 10.36 -21.33
CA LYS A 183 2.62 10.11 -22.58
C LYS A 183 2.67 11.36 -23.47
N THR A 184 1.55 12.06 -23.59
CA THR A 184 1.45 13.27 -24.42
C THR A 184 2.27 14.44 -23.85
N ASN A 185 2.36 14.54 -22.52
CA ASN A 185 2.92 15.73 -21.86
C ASN A 185 4.30 15.52 -21.22
N LEU A 186 4.88 14.32 -21.26
CA LEU A 186 6.14 14.00 -20.56
C LEU A 186 7.28 14.98 -20.89
N ASN A 187 7.47 15.31 -22.17
CA ASN A 187 8.51 16.27 -22.58
C ASN A 187 8.26 17.67 -22.03
N ASN A 188 6.99 18.08 -21.94
CA ASN A 188 6.63 19.39 -21.38
C ASN A 188 6.88 19.41 -19.88
N PHE A 189 6.59 18.32 -19.15
CA PHE A 189 6.83 18.23 -17.71
C PHE A 189 8.29 18.45 -17.32
N GLN A 190 9.25 18.03 -18.17
CA GLN A 190 10.67 18.22 -17.90
C GLN A 190 11.07 19.69 -17.74
N ILE A 191 10.33 20.62 -18.35
CA ILE A 191 10.54 22.07 -18.24
C ILE A 191 10.31 22.57 -16.81
N LEU A 192 9.53 21.85 -16.00
CA LEU A 192 9.22 22.22 -14.62
C LEU A 192 10.41 22.02 -13.66
N GLY A 193 11.45 21.28 -14.08
CA GLY A 193 12.64 20.99 -13.28
C GLY A 193 12.44 19.89 -12.22
N LEU A 194 11.32 19.17 -12.26
CA LEU A 194 10.96 18.08 -11.35
C LEU A 194 11.49 16.73 -11.87
N LYS A 195 12.82 16.58 -11.87
CA LYS A 195 13.51 15.46 -12.55
C LYS A 195 13.13 14.09 -12.01
N GLU A 196 13.05 13.93 -10.69
CA GLU A 196 12.76 12.63 -10.08
C GLU A 196 11.31 12.20 -10.29
N GLU A 197 10.38 13.15 -10.20
CA GLU A 197 8.97 12.91 -10.47
C GLU A 197 8.73 12.59 -11.94
N CYS A 198 9.43 13.24 -12.86
CA CYS A 198 9.36 12.91 -14.29
C CYS A 198 9.85 11.49 -14.57
N LYS A 199 10.94 11.04 -13.93
CA LYS A 199 11.42 9.64 -14.06
C LYS A 199 10.39 8.64 -13.53
N ARG A 200 9.66 8.99 -12.47
CA ARG A 200 8.61 8.16 -11.90
C ARG A 200 7.43 8.02 -12.87
N ILE A 201 7.00 9.12 -13.48
CA ILE A 201 5.98 9.12 -14.55
C ILE A 201 6.46 8.30 -15.76
N GLU A 202 7.73 8.43 -16.16
CA GLU A 202 8.30 7.64 -17.26
C GLU A 202 8.29 6.13 -16.95
N SER A 203 8.58 5.77 -15.70
CA SER A 203 8.55 4.37 -15.24
C SER A 203 7.12 3.82 -15.28
N PHE A 204 6.14 4.62 -14.84
CA PHE A 204 4.72 4.29 -14.97
C PHE A 204 4.31 4.04 -16.42
N ILE A 205 4.67 4.93 -17.35
CA ILE A 205 4.36 4.76 -18.78
C ILE A 205 4.91 3.42 -19.29
N LYS A 206 6.18 3.11 -18.97
CA LYS A 206 6.81 1.84 -19.39
C LYS A 206 6.11 0.62 -18.81
N GLU A 207 5.80 0.64 -17.52
CA GLU A 207 5.12 -0.48 -16.84
C GLU A 207 3.69 -0.68 -17.38
N PHE A 208 2.99 0.41 -17.68
CA PHE A 208 1.65 0.39 -18.24
C PHE A 208 1.64 -0.22 -19.66
N GLU A 209 2.61 0.15 -20.52
CA GLU A 209 2.77 -0.40 -21.87
C GLU A 209 3.15 -1.89 -21.89
N VAL A 210 4.01 -2.34 -20.98
CA VAL A 210 4.40 -3.75 -20.87
C VAL A 210 3.22 -4.62 -20.46
N ASN A 211 2.38 -4.13 -19.54
CA ASN A 211 1.16 -4.80 -19.13
C ASN A 211 0.09 -4.86 -20.23
N ASP A 212 0.20 -4.07 -21.30
CA ASP A 212 -0.68 -4.12 -22.49
C ASP A 212 -0.33 -5.28 -23.43
N LYS A 213 0.96 -5.50 -23.69
CA LYS A 213 1.41 -6.55 -24.61
C LYS A 213 1.12 -7.98 -24.12
N HIS A 214 0.98 -8.18 -22.81
CA HIS A 214 0.61 -9.48 -22.23
C HIS A 214 -0.90 -9.77 -22.24
N HIS A 215 -1.77 -8.78 -22.45
CA HIS A 215 -3.21 -9.03 -22.61
C HIS A 215 -3.61 -9.33 -24.06
N GLU A 216 -2.84 -8.85 -25.04
CA GLU A 216 -3.06 -9.21 -26.46
C GLU A 216 -2.62 -10.64 -26.80
N THR A 217 -1.65 -11.20 -26.06
CA THR A 217 -1.13 -12.56 -26.32
C THR A 217 -1.98 -13.70 -25.73
N VAL A 218 -3.03 -13.39 -24.95
CA VAL A 218 -3.94 -14.40 -24.35
C VAL A 218 -5.32 -14.43 -25.04
N LYS A 219 -5.45 -13.81 -26.21
CA LYS A 219 -6.57 -14.05 -27.13
C LYS A 219 -6.09 -14.87 -28.32
N ILE A 220 -5.91 -16.19 -28.11
CA ILE A 220 -5.96 -17.21 -29.17
C ILE A 220 -6.81 -18.36 -28.64
#